data_AF-A0A840ZQ11-F1
#
_entry.id   AF-A0A840ZQ11-F1
#
_cell.length_a   1.000
_cell.length_b   1.000
_cell.length_c   1.000
_cell.angle_alpha   90.00
_cell.angle_beta   90.00
_cell.angle_gamma   90.00
#
_symmetry.space_group_name_H-M   'P 1'
#
loop_
_entity.id
_entity.type
_entity.pdbx_description
1 polymer ?
#
loop_
_entity_poly.entity_id
_entity_poly.type
_entity_poly.pdbx_seq_one_letter_code
_entity_poly.pdbx_strand_id
1 'polypeptide(L)'
;MPTTQGRETAAIGQAEAKPVRLQLSRKKGFDLQAHSRAVNGLPAVSVARPGILGNPFVHATDPAQAVEAFDRLCRGGTQSFQCSPDGLHFAGSIHANALHWAWSEWLRDHGLPAIRGKNLACWCAVGSPCHADVLLRLANGPVCDDPLPTGADAGEGRHALAPSASSNPTAAREH
;
A
#
# COMPACT_ATOMS: atom_id res chain seq x y z
N MET A 1 11.13 41.03 45.37
CA MET A 1 10.27 39.87 45.01
C MET A 1 9.76 40.09 43.59
N PRO A 2 9.80 39.08 42.73
CA PRO A 2 10.42 39.20 41.40
C PRO A 2 9.41 39.45 40.28
N THR A 3 9.83 40.21 39.27
CA THR A 3 9.17 40.25 37.96
C THR A 3 10.16 39.69 36.95
N THR A 4 10.28 38.36 36.91
CA THR A 4 11.04 37.68 35.87
C THR A 4 10.11 37.49 34.68
N GLN A 5 10.32 38.29 33.64
CA GLN A 5 9.66 38.15 32.35
C GLN A 5 9.94 36.75 31.80
N GLY A 6 8.85 36.06 31.45
CA GLY A 6 8.88 34.76 30.80
C GLY A 6 9.65 34.85 29.49
N ARG A 7 10.68 34.02 29.36
CA ARG A 7 11.40 33.81 28.12
C ARG A 7 10.48 33.00 27.21
N GLU A 8 9.74 33.69 26.37
CA GLU A 8 8.89 33.12 25.32
C GLU A 8 9.81 32.37 24.35
N THR A 9 9.93 31.06 24.54
CA THR A 9 10.65 30.20 23.59
C THR A 9 9.79 30.13 22.34
N ALA A 10 10.17 30.93 21.34
CA ALA A 10 9.63 30.86 20.00
C ALA A 10 9.58 29.40 19.54
N ALA A 11 8.37 28.89 19.32
CA ALA A 11 8.13 27.63 18.68
C ALA A 11 8.67 27.73 17.24
N ILE A 12 9.88 27.21 17.05
CA ILE A 12 10.45 27.02 15.73
C ILE A 12 9.53 26.01 15.03
N GLY A 13 8.79 26.46 14.01
CA GLY A 13 7.87 25.63 13.25
C GLY A 13 8.57 24.35 12.78
N GLN A 14 8.11 23.21 13.29
CA GLN A 14 8.53 21.91 12.80
C GLN A 14 7.86 21.74 11.43
N ALA A 15 8.63 21.89 10.35
CA ALA A 15 8.21 21.33 9.07
C ALA A 15 7.93 19.84 9.31
N GLU A 16 6.71 19.38 9.01
CA GLU A 16 6.32 17.99 9.19
C GLU A 16 7.33 17.08 8.48
N ALA A 17 8.06 16.29 9.26
CA ALA A 17 9.06 15.37 8.72
C ALA A 17 8.37 14.33 7.84
N LYS A 18 8.77 14.27 6.56
CA LYS A 18 8.21 13.32 5.59
C LYS A 18 8.90 11.95 5.70
N PRO A 19 8.16 10.83 5.79
CA PRO A 19 8.73 9.49 5.72
C PRO A 19 9.52 9.23 4.43
N VAL A 20 10.68 8.57 4.55
CA VAL A 20 11.58 8.26 3.44
C VAL A 20 12.00 6.79 3.41
N ARG A 21 12.48 6.35 2.24
CA ARG A 21 13.14 5.05 2.07
C ARG A 21 14.58 5.13 2.57
N LEU A 22 14.99 4.12 3.33
CA LEU A 22 16.36 3.94 3.81
C LEU A 22 16.94 2.62 3.28
N GLN A 23 18.25 2.60 3.06
CA GLN A 23 18.96 1.36 2.76
C GLN A 23 19.56 0.76 4.04
N LEU A 24 19.33 -0.53 4.26
CA LEU A 24 19.96 -1.30 5.33
C LEU A 24 21.45 -1.50 5.06
N SER A 25 22.25 -1.53 6.12
CA SER A 25 23.70 -1.69 6.05
C SER A 25 24.18 -2.83 6.94
N ARG A 26 25.18 -3.59 6.45
CA ARG A 26 25.89 -4.62 7.22
C ARG A 26 27.14 -4.10 7.92
N LYS A 27 27.41 -2.79 7.86
CA LYS A 27 28.55 -2.19 8.56
C LYS A 27 28.43 -2.49 10.06
N LYS A 28 29.52 -2.94 10.67
CA LYS A 28 29.56 -3.21 12.12
C LYS A 28 29.12 -1.97 12.89
N GLY A 29 28.17 -2.14 13.81
CA GLY A 29 27.60 -1.05 14.61
C GLY A 29 26.51 -0.22 13.91
N PHE A 30 26.02 -0.64 12.73
CA PHE A 30 24.86 0.00 12.12
C PHE A 30 23.62 -0.14 12.99
N ASP A 31 23.06 1.00 13.38
CA ASP A 31 21.78 1.11 14.09
C ASP A 31 20.76 1.81 13.18
N LEU A 32 19.72 1.06 12.80
CA LEU A 32 18.67 1.56 11.93
C LEU A 32 17.89 2.73 12.55
N GLN A 33 17.61 2.69 13.86
CA GLN A 33 16.84 3.73 14.52
C GLN A 33 17.66 5.00 14.67
N ALA A 34 18.93 4.88 15.05
CA ALA A 34 19.82 6.03 15.11
C ALA A 34 19.98 6.68 13.73
N HIS A 35 20.19 5.89 12.67
CA HIS A 35 20.28 6.39 11.31
C HIS A 35 18.99 7.09 10.85
N SER A 36 17.84 6.48 11.10
CA SER A 36 16.53 7.04 10.74
C SER A 36 16.26 8.38 11.43
N ARG A 37 16.48 8.45 12.74
CA ARG A 37 16.30 9.69 13.51
C ARG A 37 17.26 10.79 13.06
N ALA A 38 18.48 10.44 12.66
CA ALA A 38 19.42 11.41 12.11
C ALA A 38 18.99 11.97 10.74
N VAL A 39 18.23 11.21 9.94
CA VAL A 39 17.77 11.65 8.61
C VAL A 39 16.65 12.68 8.71
N ASN A 40 15.62 12.43 9.52
CA ASN A 40 14.45 13.32 9.60
C ASN A 40 13.70 13.22 10.94
N GLY A 41 14.32 12.66 11.98
CA GLY A 41 13.69 12.51 13.31
C GLY A 41 12.66 11.38 13.44
N LEU A 42 12.26 10.73 12.33
CA LEU A 42 11.25 9.67 12.36
C LEU A 42 11.87 8.31 12.74
N PRO A 43 11.09 7.40 13.37
CA PRO A 43 11.50 6.02 13.52
C PRO A 43 11.48 5.28 12.18
N ALA A 44 12.20 4.16 12.09
CA ALA A 44 12.20 3.30 10.91
C ALA A 44 11.65 1.91 11.17
N VAL A 45 11.11 1.27 10.13
CA VAL A 45 10.72 -0.15 10.13
C VAL A 45 11.46 -0.87 9.02
N SER A 46 12.08 -2.01 9.33
CA SER A 46 12.61 -2.90 8.31
C SER A 46 11.47 -3.64 7.63
N VAL A 47 11.38 -3.49 6.30
CA VAL A 47 10.42 -4.20 5.45
C VAL A 47 11.12 -5.26 4.59
N ALA A 48 12.36 -5.61 4.92
CA ALA A 48 13.12 -6.61 4.20
C ALA A 48 12.60 -8.05 4.46
N ARG A 49 12.88 -8.95 3.52
CA ARG A 49 12.69 -10.40 3.70
C ARG A 49 13.58 -10.96 4.84
N PRO A 50 13.13 -12.00 5.57
CA PRO A 50 11.89 -12.77 5.37
C PRO A 50 10.65 -12.21 6.11
N GLY A 51 10.60 -10.90 6.39
CA GLY A 51 9.46 -10.27 7.04
C GLY A 51 8.18 -10.32 6.21
N ILE A 52 7.01 -10.24 6.89
CA ILE A 52 5.68 -10.28 6.27
C ILE A 52 5.40 -9.14 5.27
N LEU A 53 6.11 -8.01 5.41
CA LEU A 53 6.08 -6.87 4.49
C LEU A 53 7.16 -6.94 3.39
N GLY A 54 7.94 -8.02 3.34
CA GLY A 54 8.95 -8.25 2.33
C GLY A 54 8.34 -8.61 0.98
N ASN A 55 8.89 -8.07 -0.10
CA ASN A 55 8.46 -8.44 -1.44
C ASN A 55 8.66 -9.96 -1.67
N PRO A 56 7.60 -10.73 -1.95
CA PRO A 56 7.73 -12.15 -2.22
C PRO A 56 8.37 -12.44 -3.59
N PHE A 57 8.32 -11.47 -4.50
CA PHE A 57 8.85 -11.60 -5.85
C PHE A 57 10.33 -11.21 -5.93
N VAL A 58 11.00 -11.85 -6.88
CA VAL A 58 12.32 -11.51 -7.41
C VAL A 58 12.28 -11.66 -8.91
N HIS A 59 13.20 -10.98 -9.58
CA HIS A 59 13.39 -11.12 -11.01
C HIS A 59 14.89 -11.18 -11.28
N ALA A 60 15.34 -12.06 -12.17
CA ALA A 60 16.76 -12.33 -12.39
C ALA A 60 17.54 -11.09 -12.87
N THR A 61 16.97 -10.32 -13.80
CA THR A 61 17.65 -9.17 -14.44
C THR A 61 16.95 -7.82 -14.25
N ASP A 62 15.64 -7.81 -13.98
CA ASP A 62 14.83 -6.59 -13.93
C ASP A 62 14.08 -6.45 -12.59
N PRO A 63 14.70 -5.82 -11.57
CA PRO A 63 14.06 -5.64 -10.28
C PRO A 63 12.79 -4.77 -10.34
N ALA A 64 12.58 -3.97 -11.39
CA ALA A 64 11.36 -3.17 -11.54
C ALA A 64 10.13 -4.06 -11.69
N GLN A 65 10.23 -5.16 -12.44
CA GLN A 65 9.13 -6.11 -12.59
C GLN A 65 8.76 -6.81 -11.28
N ALA A 66 9.73 -7.09 -10.41
CA ALA A 66 9.44 -7.63 -9.08
C ALA A 66 8.71 -6.62 -8.19
N VAL A 67 9.03 -5.33 -8.31
CA VAL A 67 8.35 -4.25 -7.58
C VAL A 67 6.94 -4.01 -8.12
N GLU A 68 6.76 -4.07 -9.44
CA GLU A 68 5.45 -3.98 -10.11
C GLU A 68 4.54 -5.13 -9.68
N ALA A 69 5.05 -6.37 -9.69
CA ALA A 69 4.28 -7.53 -9.20
C ALA A 69 3.87 -7.35 -7.72
N PHE A 70 4.74 -6.77 -6.90
CA PHE A 70 4.42 -6.46 -5.52
C PHE A 70 3.36 -5.36 -5.37
N ASP A 71 3.40 -4.30 -6.18
CA ASP A 71 2.35 -3.27 -6.18
C ASP A 71 0.98 -3.87 -6.52
N ARG A 72 0.93 -4.75 -7.53
CA ARG A 72 -0.30 -5.48 -7.89
C ARG A 72 -0.81 -6.35 -6.74
N LEU A 73 0.09 -7.08 -6.08
CA LEU A 73 -0.25 -7.87 -4.91
C LEU A 73 -0.81 -7.00 -3.77
N CYS A 74 -0.21 -5.83 -3.52
CA CYS A 74 -0.68 -4.89 -2.47
C CYS A 74 -2.07 -4.32 -2.75
N ARG A 75 -2.44 -4.14 -4.02
CA ARG A 75 -3.78 -3.66 -4.41
C ARG A 75 -4.87 -4.70 -4.17
N GLY A 76 -4.51 -5.96 -4.03
CA GLY A 76 -5.43 -7.07 -3.79
C GLY A 76 -6.22 -7.47 -5.04
N GLY A 77 -7.31 -8.21 -4.82
CA GLY A 77 -8.08 -8.85 -5.89
C GLY A 77 -7.38 -10.07 -6.48
N THR A 78 -8.05 -10.72 -7.45
CA THR A 78 -7.49 -11.87 -8.16
C THR A 78 -6.37 -11.41 -9.09
N GLN A 79 -5.13 -11.73 -8.74
CA GLN A 79 -3.94 -11.42 -9.54
C GLN A 79 -3.40 -12.68 -10.22
N SER A 80 -2.93 -12.52 -11.46
CA SER A 80 -2.22 -13.57 -12.20
C SER A 80 -0.82 -13.08 -12.52
N PHE A 81 0.19 -13.89 -12.22
CA PHE A 81 1.60 -13.59 -12.47
C PHE A 81 2.20 -14.65 -13.37
N GLN A 82 2.88 -14.22 -14.43
CA GLN A 82 3.62 -15.13 -15.30
C GLN A 82 5.01 -15.39 -14.71
N CYS A 83 5.14 -16.46 -13.94
CA CYS A 83 6.39 -16.81 -13.28
C CYS A 83 7.26 -17.73 -14.15
N SER A 84 8.58 -17.52 -14.11
CA SER A 84 9.58 -18.39 -14.74
C SER A 84 10.93 -18.28 -14.00
N PRO A 85 11.81 -19.30 -14.08
CA PRO A 85 13.12 -19.25 -13.41
C PRO A 85 13.99 -18.07 -13.84
N ASP A 86 13.99 -17.74 -15.14
CA ASP A 86 14.79 -16.67 -15.72
C ASP A 86 14.11 -15.30 -15.67
N GLY A 87 12.84 -15.26 -15.25
CA GLY A 87 12.02 -14.06 -15.14
C GLY A 87 11.57 -13.80 -13.70
N LEU A 88 10.31 -13.39 -13.55
CA LEU A 88 9.67 -13.22 -12.25
C LEU A 88 9.51 -14.57 -11.55
N HIS A 89 9.97 -14.68 -10.31
CA HIS A 89 9.78 -15.86 -9.48
C HIS A 89 9.69 -15.49 -8.00
N PHE A 90 9.35 -16.46 -7.16
CA PHE A 90 9.26 -16.25 -5.72
C PHE A 90 10.64 -16.39 -5.07
N ALA A 91 10.92 -15.51 -4.12
CA ALA A 91 12.16 -15.59 -3.36
C ALA A 91 12.13 -16.80 -2.42
N GLY A 92 13.23 -17.55 -2.31
CA GLY A 92 13.33 -18.62 -1.31
C GLY A 92 13.26 -18.14 0.15
N SER A 93 13.40 -16.84 0.39
CA SER A 93 13.30 -16.19 1.71
C SER A 93 11.96 -15.47 1.94
N ILE A 94 10.88 -15.91 1.29
CA ILE A 94 9.55 -15.35 1.56
C ILE A 94 9.04 -15.71 2.96
N HIS A 95 8.23 -14.81 3.54
CA HIS A 95 7.40 -15.16 4.68
C HIS A 95 6.33 -16.17 4.25
N ALA A 96 6.05 -17.19 5.05
CA ALA A 96 5.13 -18.28 4.69
C ALA A 96 3.72 -17.78 4.28
N ASN A 97 3.27 -16.68 4.87
CA ASN A 97 1.95 -16.08 4.61
C ASN A 97 1.96 -14.90 3.64
N ALA A 98 3.09 -14.61 2.96
CA ALA A 98 3.21 -13.44 2.07
C ALA A 98 2.29 -13.48 0.84
N LEU A 99 1.75 -14.65 0.48
CA LEU A 99 0.86 -14.86 -0.66
C LEU A 99 -0.48 -15.48 -0.26
N HIS A 100 -0.81 -15.43 1.03
CA HIS A 100 -2.12 -15.88 1.47
C HIS A 100 -3.22 -15.02 0.79
N TRP A 101 -4.36 -15.61 0.46
CA TRP A 101 -5.45 -14.91 -0.24
C TRP A 101 -5.90 -13.63 0.50
N ALA A 102 -5.88 -13.68 1.84
CA ALA A 102 -6.19 -12.53 2.71
C ALA A 102 -5.00 -11.58 2.98
N TRP A 103 -3.82 -11.79 2.37
CA TRP A 103 -2.64 -10.97 2.67
C TRP A 103 -2.85 -9.50 2.34
N SER A 104 -3.49 -9.18 1.21
CA SER A 104 -3.75 -7.79 0.82
C SER A 104 -4.75 -7.09 1.76
N GLU A 105 -5.72 -7.83 2.29
CA GLU A 105 -6.66 -7.35 3.31
C GLU A 105 -5.91 -7.09 4.62
N TRP A 106 -5.13 -8.07 5.11
CA TRP A 106 -4.28 -7.89 6.29
C TRP A 106 -3.30 -6.72 6.14
N LEU A 107 -2.70 -6.56 4.95
CA LEU A 107 -1.81 -5.45 4.65
C LEU A 107 -2.54 -4.12 4.82
N ARG A 108 -3.76 -4.00 4.29
CA ARG A 108 -4.57 -2.78 4.40
C ARG A 108 -4.96 -2.48 5.85
N ASP A 109 -5.43 -3.49 6.57
CA ASP A 109 -6.06 -3.31 7.88
C ASP A 109 -5.03 -3.23 9.03
N HIS A 110 -3.86 -3.84 8.85
CA HIS A 110 -2.84 -3.94 9.90
C HIS A 110 -1.45 -3.49 9.44
N GLY A 111 -1.02 -3.92 8.25
CA GLY A 111 0.33 -3.65 7.76
C GLY A 111 0.62 -2.18 7.49
N LEU A 112 -0.22 -1.52 6.68
CA LEU A 112 -0.08 -0.10 6.32
C LEU A 112 -0.24 0.83 7.53
N PRO A 113 -1.25 0.65 8.42
CA PRO A 113 -1.35 1.45 9.64
C PRO A 113 -0.11 1.33 10.54
N ALA A 114 0.47 0.13 10.65
CA ALA A 114 1.64 -0.10 11.49
C ALA A 114 2.92 0.62 11.00
N ILE A 115 2.99 0.99 9.72
CA ILE A 115 4.17 1.62 9.11
C ILE A 115 3.93 3.06 8.64
N ARG A 116 2.71 3.56 8.77
CA ARG A 116 2.34 4.95 8.47
C ARG A 116 3.17 5.93 9.31
N GLY A 117 3.67 6.99 8.69
CA GLY A 117 4.50 8.00 9.36
C GLY A 117 5.92 7.55 9.72
N LYS A 118 6.37 6.38 9.25
CA LYS A 118 7.70 5.82 9.57
C LYS A 118 8.56 5.71 8.31
N ASN A 119 9.87 5.89 8.48
CA ASN A 119 10.81 5.57 7.41
C ASN A 119 10.83 4.05 7.17
N LEU A 120 10.99 3.61 5.92
CA LEU A 120 11.01 2.18 5.59
C LEU A 120 12.38 1.78 5.10
N ALA A 121 12.92 0.69 5.65
CA ALA A 121 14.27 0.21 5.34
C ALA A 121 14.25 -1.14 4.59
N CYS A 122 15.03 -1.22 3.53
CA CYS A 122 15.24 -2.44 2.75
C CYS A 122 16.72 -2.57 2.33
N TRP A 123 17.14 -3.74 1.86
CA TRP A 123 18.52 -3.98 1.39
C TRP A 123 18.82 -3.44 -0.01
N CYS A 124 17.79 -3.09 -0.80
CA CYS A 124 17.94 -2.59 -2.16
C CYS A 124 18.81 -1.32 -2.20
N ALA A 125 19.69 -1.20 -3.20
CA ALA A 125 20.52 -0.02 -3.41
C ALA A 125 19.66 1.24 -3.58
N VAL A 126 20.11 2.38 -3.03
CA VAL A 126 19.49 3.69 -3.27
C VAL A 126 19.48 3.98 -4.77
N GLY A 127 18.36 4.47 -5.30
CA GLY A 127 18.18 4.75 -6.73
C GLY A 127 17.66 3.58 -7.56
N SER A 128 17.76 2.33 -7.08
CA SER A 128 17.10 1.19 -7.74
C SER A 128 15.62 1.07 -7.34
N PRO A 129 14.76 0.43 -8.17
CA PRO A 129 13.40 0.08 -7.79
C PRO A 129 13.36 -0.68 -6.47
N CYS A 130 12.45 -0.30 -5.55
CA CYS A 130 12.30 -0.97 -4.28
C CYS A 130 10.83 -1.07 -3.86
N HIS A 131 10.48 -2.17 -3.20
CA HIS A 131 9.13 -2.38 -2.68
C HIS A 131 8.80 -1.48 -1.49
N ALA A 132 9.82 -0.96 -0.79
CA ALA A 132 9.64 0.02 0.27
C ALA A 132 9.01 1.33 -0.25
N ASP A 133 9.24 1.69 -1.52
CA ASP A 133 8.59 2.87 -2.12
C ASP A 133 7.10 2.65 -2.34
N VAL A 134 6.70 1.44 -2.73
CA VAL A 134 5.30 1.02 -2.83
C VAL A 134 4.63 1.14 -1.47
N LEU A 135 5.23 0.56 -0.43
CA LEU A 135 4.70 0.63 0.94
C LEU A 135 4.65 2.05 1.48
N LEU A 136 5.67 2.89 1.24
CA LEU A 136 5.66 4.30 1.63
C LEU A 136 4.51 5.06 0.98
N ARG A 137 4.30 4.85 -0.34
CA ARG A 137 3.20 5.47 -1.08
C ARG A 137 1.84 5.01 -0.55
N LEU A 138 1.66 3.71 -0.30
CA LEU A 138 0.38 3.18 0.17
C LEU A 138 0.08 3.59 1.62
N ALA A 139 1.07 3.55 2.51
CA ALA A 139 0.85 3.87 3.92
C ALA A 139 0.63 5.37 4.17
N ASN A 140 1.25 6.23 3.35
CA ASN A 140 1.21 7.69 3.53
C ASN A 140 0.40 8.42 2.44
N GLY A 141 -0.30 7.68 1.57
CA GLY A 141 -1.25 8.26 0.62
C GLY A 141 -2.47 8.86 1.33
N PRO A 142 -3.25 9.70 0.63
CA PRO A 142 -4.50 10.23 1.17
C PRO A 142 -5.40 9.06 1.55
N VAL A 143 -5.90 9.06 2.79
CA VAL A 143 -7.01 8.19 3.15
C VAL A 143 -8.22 8.80 2.47
N CYS A 144 -8.93 8.05 1.66
CA CYS A 144 -10.27 8.44 1.28
C CYS A 144 -11.15 8.29 2.53
N ASP A 145 -11.29 9.38 3.29
CA ASP A 145 -12.42 9.58 4.18
C ASP A 145 -13.63 9.94 3.31
N ASP A 146 -14.08 9.00 2.47
CA ASP A 146 -15.45 9.08 1.96
C ASP A 146 -16.28 8.19 2.88
N PRO A 147 -17.09 8.76 3.80
CA PRO A 147 -18.15 7.98 4.38
C PRO A 147 -19.02 7.53 3.21
N LEU A 148 -19.04 6.22 2.97
CA LEU A 148 -20.02 5.57 2.10
C LEU A 148 -21.37 6.27 2.37
N PRO A 149 -22.05 6.85 1.36
CA PRO A 149 -23.32 7.52 1.61
C PRO A 149 -24.24 6.51 2.29
N THR A 150 -24.48 6.71 3.58
CA THR A 150 -25.45 5.92 4.33
C THR A 150 -26.78 6.22 3.67
N GLY A 151 -27.34 5.23 2.97
CA GLY A 151 -28.55 5.35 2.16
C GLY A 151 -29.73 5.88 2.98
N ALA A 152 -29.85 7.21 3.01
CA ALA A 152 -30.92 7.95 3.65
C ALA A 152 -31.42 9.06 2.72
N ASP A 153 -31.54 8.76 1.44
CA ASP A 153 -32.36 9.48 0.48
C ASP A 153 -32.95 8.51 -0.57
N ALA A 154 -33.53 7.40 -0.09
CA ALA A 154 -34.58 6.71 -0.83
C ALA A 154 -35.85 7.60 -0.85
N GLY A 155 -35.77 8.72 -1.57
CA GLY A 155 -36.88 9.56 -1.93
C GLY A 155 -37.71 8.87 -3.01
N GLU A 156 -39.00 8.76 -2.75
CA GLU A 156 -39.99 8.01 -3.50
C GLU A 156 -40.08 8.41 -4.98
N GLY A 157 -40.01 7.41 -5.86
CA GLY A 157 -40.25 7.54 -7.29
C GLY A 157 -40.80 6.24 -7.86
N ARG A 158 -41.98 5.83 -7.40
CA ARG A 158 -42.72 4.68 -7.95
C ARG A 158 -43.19 5.01 -9.37
N HIS A 159 -42.53 4.47 -10.39
CA HIS A 159 -43.18 4.22 -11.68
C HIS A 159 -43.46 2.73 -11.82
N ALA A 160 -44.74 2.40 -11.59
CA ALA A 160 -45.33 1.12 -11.87
C ALA A 160 -45.21 0.79 -13.36
N LEU A 161 -44.59 -0.33 -13.70
CA LEU A 161 -44.88 -1.04 -14.94
C LEU A 161 -45.85 -2.17 -14.60
N ALA A 162 -47.13 -1.97 -14.93
CA ALA A 162 -48.13 -3.02 -15.01
C ALA A 162 -47.87 -3.90 -16.24
N PRO A 163 -48.27 -5.19 -16.24
CA PRO A 163 -48.08 -6.07 -17.38
C PRO A 163 -49.16 -5.79 -18.43
N SER A 164 -48.80 -5.73 -19.71
CA SER A 164 -49.77 -5.81 -20.80
C SER A 164 -49.45 -6.99 -21.70
N ALA A 165 -50.47 -7.80 -21.92
CA ALA A 165 -50.46 -9.02 -22.68
C ALA A 165 -50.69 -8.75 -24.17
N SER A 166 -50.17 -9.70 -24.97
CA SER A 166 -50.73 -10.20 -26.23
C SER A 166 -50.84 -9.25 -27.42
N SER A 167 -50.20 -9.62 -28.53
CA SER A 167 -50.89 -10.11 -29.74
C SER A 167 -49.89 -10.56 -30.80
N ASN A 168 -49.97 -11.83 -31.18
CA ASN A 168 -49.31 -12.41 -32.35
C ASN A 168 -50.25 -12.29 -33.56
N PRO A 169 -49.80 -11.86 -34.74
CA PRO A 169 -50.55 -12.09 -35.98
C PRO A 169 -49.92 -13.21 -36.82
N THR A 170 -50.61 -14.35 -36.86
CA THR A 170 -50.53 -15.34 -37.94
C THR A 170 -51.41 -14.91 -39.11
N ALA A 171 -50.86 -14.85 -40.33
CA ALA A 171 -51.47 -15.23 -41.62
C ALA A 171 -50.46 -14.86 -42.74
N ALA A 172 -49.81 -15.81 -43.40
CA ALA A 172 -50.30 -16.66 -44.49
C ALA A 172 -50.18 -16.02 -45.90
N ARG A 173 -49.50 -16.80 -46.77
CA ARG A 173 -49.72 -17.05 -48.21
C ARG A 173 -48.84 -16.38 -49.29
N GLU A 174 -48.24 -17.30 -50.06
CA GLU A 174 -48.16 -17.40 -51.54
C GLU A 174 -46.99 -16.70 -52.27
N HIS A 175 -46.03 -17.51 -52.73
CA HIS A 175 -45.89 -17.95 -54.14
C HIS A 175 -45.05 -19.23 -54.24
#